data_AF-A0A4R8FAF4-F1
#
_entry.id   AF-A0A4R8FAF4-F1
#
_cell.length_a   1.000
_cell.length_b   1.000
_cell.length_c   1.000
_cell.angle_alpha   90.00
_cell.angle_beta   90.00
_cell.angle_gamma   90.00
#
_symmetry.space_group_name_H-M   'P 1'
#
loop_
_entity.id
_entity.type
_entity.pdbx_description
1 polymer ?
#
loop_
_entity_poly.entity_id
_entity_poly.type
_entity_poly.pdbx_seq_one_letter_code
_entity_poly.pdbx_strand_id
1 'polypeptide(L)' 'MDGTPKATKPKARDAKTKIAQTRMSVLELAKELGNVAEACRQRGMDRTSFYEWKRRFWA' A
#
# COMPACT_ATOMS: atom_id res chain seq x y z
N MET A 1 -35.09 10.17 -14.85
CA MET A 1 -34.51 10.21 -13.49
C MET A 1 -33.01 10.01 -13.60
N ASP A 2 -32.21 11.08 -13.55
CA ASP A 2 -30.75 10.97 -13.48
C ASP A 2 -30.35 10.86 -12.01
N GLY A 3 -30.25 9.62 -11.53
CA GLY A 3 -29.88 9.30 -10.17
C GLY A 3 -28.55 8.59 -10.18
N THR A 4 -27.47 9.32 -10.41
CA THR A 4 -26.11 8.82 -10.19
C THR A 4 -25.77 9.02 -8.70
N PRO A 5 -25.78 7.97 -7.84
CA PRO A 5 -25.26 8.12 -6.48
C PRO A 5 -23.74 8.26 -6.55
N LYS A 6 -23.30 9.50 -6.37
CA LYS A 6 -21.94 9.98 -6.17
C LYS A 6 -21.15 9.06 -5.23
N ALA A 7 -20.03 8.56 -5.75
CA ALA A 7 -19.02 7.73 -5.09
C ALA A 7 -18.89 7.97 -3.57
N THR A 8 -19.26 6.96 -2.79
CA THR A 8 -18.89 6.81 -1.39
C THR A 8 -17.39 6.54 -1.32
N LYS A 9 -16.60 7.55 -0.94
CA LYS A 9 -15.18 7.38 -0.60
C LYS A 9 -15.06 6.30 0.49
N PRO A 10 -14.41 5.16 0.26
CA PRO A 10 -14.23 4.16 1.31
C PRO A 10 -13.33 4.77 2.39
N LYS A 11 -13.80 4.68 3.63
CA LYS A 11 -13.11 5.18 4.83
C LYS A 11 -11.65 4.75 4.82
N ALA A 12 -10.76 5.73 4.96
CA ALA A 12 -9.31 5.54 4.99
C ALA A 12 -8.77 4.66 6.15
N ARG A 13 -9.62 4.09 7.02
CA ARG A 13 -9.20 3.23 8.13
C ARG A 13 -8.96 1.78 7.69
N ASP A 14 -9.80 1.26 6.81
CA ASP A 14 -9.71 -0.13 6.35
C ASP A 14 -8.61 -0.33 5.30
N ALA A 15 -8.42 0.67 4.43
CA ALA A 15 -7.33 0.69 3.47
C ALA A 15 -5.95 0.75 4.16
N LYS A 16 -5.84 1.49 5.27
CA LYS A 16 -4.59 1.60 6.05
C LYS A 16 -4.14 0.24 6.60
N THR A 17 -5.04 -0.50 7.22
CA THR A 17 -4.75 -1.81 7.80
C THR A 17 -4.42 -2.85 6.72
N LYS A 18 -5.19 -2.86 5.63
CA LYS A 18 -4.97 -3.78 4.51
C LYS A 18 -3.63 -3.53 3.81
N ILE A 19 -3.28 -2.25 3.61
CA ILE A 19 -1.98 -1.89 3.05
C ILE A 19 -0.86 -2.30 4.01
N ALA A 20 -0.97 -2.06 5.32
CA ALA A 20 0.07 -2.47 6.28
C ALA A 20 0.38 -3.97 6.21
N GLN A 21 -0.66 -4.82 6.12
CA GLN A 21 -0.49 -6.27 5.99
C GLN A 21 0.22 -6.65 4.68
N THR A 22 -0.18 -6.08 3.55
CA THR A 22 0.49 -6.34 2.26
C THR A 22 1.93 -5.83 2.25
N ARG A 23 2.22 -4.74 2.96
CA ARG A 23 3.56 -4.14 3.04
C ARG A 23 4.50 -4.93 3.97
N MET A 24 3.98 -5.59 5.01
CA MET A 24 4.78 -6.49 5.86
C MET A 24 5.43 -7.61 5.05
N SER A 25 4.68 -8.29 4.18
CA SER A 25 5.24 -9.35 3.32
C SER A 25 6.27 -8.87 2.30
N VAL A 26 6.33 -7.56 2.00
CA VAL A 26 7.37 -6.96 1.15
C VAL A 26 8.60 -6.61 1.96
N LEU A 27 8.42 -6.14 3.21
CA LEU A 27 9.52 -5.84 4.11
C LEU A 27 10.28 -7.10 4.52
N GLU A 28 9.58 -8.20 4.77
CA GLU A 28 10.22 -9.49 5.06
C GLU A 28 11.03 -9.99 3.86
N LEU A 29 10.44 -9.95 2.66
CA LEU A 29 11.13 -10.32 1.42
C LEU A 29 12.30 -9.38 1.11
N ALA A 30 12.16 -8.08 1.36
CA ALA A 30 13.23 -7.10 1.19
C ALA A 30 14.36 -7.30 2.20
N LYS A 31 14.07 -7.80 3.41
CA LYS A 31 15.07 -8.12 4.42
C LYS A 31 15.84 -9.39 4.05
N GLU A 32 15.17 -10.37 3.46
CA GLU A 32 15.79 -11.61 2.96
C GLU A 32 16.66 -11.34 1.72
N LEU A 33 16.17 -10.52 0.79
CA LEU A 33 16.90 -10.12 -0.43
C LEU A 33 17.92 -8.99 -0.21
N GLY A 34 17.84 -8.28 0.92
CA GLY A 34 18.59 -7.04 1.16
C GLY A 34 18.21 -5.87 0.23
N ASN A 35 17.20 -6.03 -0.63
CA ASN A 35 16.83 -5.07 -1.66
C ASN A 35 15.31 -4.83 -1.72
N VAL A 36 14.88 -3.68 -1.20
CA VAL A 36 13.49 -3.20 -1.28
C VAL A 36 13.00 -3.05 -2.72
N ALA A 37 13.88 -2.70 -3.68
CA ALA A 37 13.48 -2.55 -5.08
C ALA A 37 13.01 -3.88 -5.68
N GLU A 38 13.77 -4.94 -5.39
CA GLU A 38 13.57 -6.25 -5.96
C GLU A 38 12.34 -6.92 -5.34
N ALA A 39 12.18 -6.79 -4.02
CA ALA A 39 10.96 -7.19 -3.32
C ALA A 39 9.72 -6.45 -3.83
N CYS A 40 9.83 -5.13 -4.09
CA CYS A 40 8.73 -4.36 -4.69
C CYS A 40 8.39 -4.85 -6.10
N ARG A 41 9.39 -5.12 -6.96
CA ARG A 41 9.14 -5.67 -8.32
C ARG A 41 8.48 -7.04 -8.25
N GLN A 42 8.97 -7.92 -7.38
CA GLN A 42 8.47 -9.28 -7.25
C GLN A 42 7.04 -9.35 -6.70
N ARG A 43 6.65 -8.36 -5.89
CA ARG A 43 5.28 -8.22 -5.35
C ARG A 43 4.38 -7.31 -6.18
N GLY A 44 4.84 -6.80 -7.33
CA GLY A 44 4.06 -5.94 -8.23
C GLY A 44 3.71 -4.58 -7.61
N MET A 45 4.63 -4.04 -6.81
CA MET A 45 4.41 -2.86 -5.98
C MET A 45 5.30 -1.70 -6.41
N ASP A 46 4.69 -0.56 -6.66
CA ASP A 46 5.44 0.67 -6.94
C ASP A 46 6.17 1.18 -5.70
N ARG A 47 7.45 1.52 -5.88
CA ARG A 47 8.25 2.22 -4.87
C ARG A 47 7.54 3.48 -4.39
N THR A 48 6.89 4.23 -5.28
CA THR A 48 6.11 5.43 -4.94
C THR A 48 5.02 5.10 -3.93
N SER A 49 4.22 4.06 -4.18
CA SER A 49 3.16 3.63 -3.27
C SER A 49 3.68 3.08 -1.93
N PHE A 50 4.94 2.66 -1.85
CA PHE A 50 5.59 2.30 -0.59
C PHE A 50 5.95 3.55 0.23
N TYR A 51 6.63 4.52 -0.39
CA TYR A 51 7.02 5.76 0.30
C TYR A 51 5.83 6.64 0.67
N GLU A 52 4.79 6.70 -0.17
CA GLU A 52 3.56 7.43 0.15
C GLU A 52 2.82 6.79 1.33
N TRP A 53 2.75 5.46 1.39
CA TRP A 53 2.20 4.76 2.55
C TRP A 53 3.03 5.06 3.80
N LYS A 54 4.36 4.94 3.75
CA LYS A 54 5.24 5.26 4.87
C LYS A 54 5.03 6.71 5.35
N ARG A 55 4.97 7.66 4.42
CA ARG A 55 4.70 9.09 4.71
C ARG A 55 3.34 9.30 5.38
N ARG A 56 2.33 8.49 5.03
CA ARG A 56 0.94 8.67 5.49
C ARG A 56 0.58 7.85 6.73
N PHE A 57 1.45 6.92 7.13
CA PHE A 57 1.29 6.06 8.31
C PHE A 57 2.23 6.47 9.45
N TRP A 58 3.34 7.14 9.13
CA TRP A 58 4.34 7.62 10.09
C TRP A 58 4.36 9.15 10.27
N ALA A 59 3.33 9.83 9.76
CA ALA A 59 3.00 11.23 10.05
C ALA A 59 1.73 11.27 10.89
#